data_AF-A0A3V4QR71-F1
#
_entry.id   AF-A0A3V4QR71-F1
#
_cell.length_a   1.000
_cell.length_b   1.000
_cell.length_c   1.000
_cell.angle_alpha   90.00
_cell.angle_beta   90.00
_cell.angle_gamma   90.00
#
_symmetry.space_group_name_H-M   'P 1'
#
loop_
_entity.id
_entity.type
_entity.pdbx_description
1 polymer ?
#
loop_
_entity_poly.entity_id
_entity_poly.type
_entity_poly.pdbx_seq_one_letter_code
_entity_poly.pdbx_strand_id
1 'polypeptide(L)'
;MTTMRHAPPNAAIMIEALRGLGYNTATALADIIDNSISAGARKVDLTFHWRESDSYIVVRDNGCGMSAAELDVAMRLGVKNPLTKRSGHDLGRFGLGLKTASFSQCRRLTVASKKEGITTILRWDLDILAASTDDGWYLLEGADPGSQEALANAEPDSHGTVVLWDVLDRIVTPGYGEKDFLNLMDGVEQHLAMVFHRFLEGNAPRLTLTLNGRKIKAWDPFLSGHPSKPWHSPSAMAPGAPAVKVECHVLPHQDHLTTQEYQQAQGPAGWTAQQGFYVYRNERLLVAGNWLGLGSPRAWTKDETHRLVRIRLDIPNDADIDWKIDIRKSMARPPVSLRPWLTQLAQSTRDRAVRTFAKRGKMNKRKPGEELVQLWQAQKTPSGVRYQISLQHPVISNVLSQAGELSPQIQAMLRLIEETVPVQQIWLDTAETKETPRTGFETAPPAEVLSVLQVMYKTMVGQQAMSPALAKQHLQNMEPFDNYPELIAQLPDDQHEKSL
;
A
#
# COMPACT_ATOMS: atom_id res chain seq x y z
N MET A 1 -5.80 22.74 -52.76
CA MET A 1 -5.30 21.35 -52.55
C MET A 1 -4.08 21.43 -51.66
N THR A 2 -4.08 20.75 -50.53
CA THR A 2 -2.93 20.72 -49.63
C THR A 2 -1.91 19.72 -50.18
N THR A 3 -0.70 20.17 -50.47
CA THR A 3 0.40 19.25 -50.82
C THR A 3 0.87 18.53 -49.55
N MET A 4 0.97 17.20 -49.61
CA MET A 4 1.40 16.37 -48.50
C MET A 4 2.82 15.85 -48.78
N ARG A 5 3.64 15.72 -47.73
CA ARG A 5 4.94 15.05 -47.77
C ARG A 5 4.90 13.87 -46.81
N HIS A 6 5.43 12.72 -47.25
CA HIS A 6 5.61 11.55 -46.39
C HIS A 6 6.89 11.74 -45.55
N ALA A 7 6.77 11.71 -44.23
CA ALA A 7 7.87 11.97 -43.30
C ALA A 7 7.85 10.93 -42.15
N PRO A 8 8.16 9.66 -42.44
CA PRO A 8 8.20 8.64 -41.40
C PRO A 8 9.34 8.95 -40.43
N PRO A 9 9.18 8.65 -39.13
CA PRO A 9 10.26 8.80 -38.17
C PRO A 9 11.37 7.78 -38.47
N ASN A 10 12.62 8.19 -38.26
CA ASN A 10 13.76 7.29 -38.25
C ASN A 10 13.55 6.22 -37.18
N ALA A 11 13.59 4.94 -37.59
CA ALA A 11 13.25 3.82 -36.72
C ALA A 11 14.16 3.72 -35.49
N ALA A 12 15.48 3.78 -35.70
CA ALA A 12 16.47 3.67 -34.62
C ALA A 12 16.31 4.78 -33.58
N ILE A 13 16.22 6.04 -34.03
CA ILE A 13 16.06 7.20 -33.15
C ILE A 13 14.73 7.14 -32.38
N MET A 14 13.64 6.81 -33.07
CA MET A 14 12.31 6.74 -32.45
C MET A 14 12.23 5.62 -31.42
N ILE A 15 12.80 4.43 -31.72
CA ILE A 15 12.81 3.33 -30.75
C ILE A 15 13.63 3.71 -29.53
N GLU A 16 14.84 4.25 -29.69
CA GLU A 16 15.67 4.69 -28.55
C GLU A 16 14.93 5.73 -27.68
N ALA A 17 14.17 6.66 -28.28
CA ALA A 17 13.31 7.58 -27.54
C ALA A 17 12.18 6.86 -26.77
N LEU A 18 11.55 5.84 -27.36
CA LEU A 18 10.49 5.05 -26.72
C LEU A 18 11.00 4.22 -25.53
N ARG A 19 12.30 3.91 -25.44
CA ARG A 19 12.89 3.21 -24.29
C ARG A 19 12.85 4.05 -23.01
N GLY A 20 12.86 5.38 -23.16
CA GLY A 20 12.90 6.35 -22.06
C GLY A 20 11.56 6.60 -21.35
N LEU A 21 10.51 5.82 -21.61
CA LEU A 21 9.16 6.07 -21.08
C LEU A 21 8.99 5.81 -19.56
N GLY A 22 10.07 5.48 -18.86
CA GLY A 22 10.12 5.46 -17.39
C GLY A 22 9.48 4.24 -16.75
N TYR A 23 9.52 3.09 -17.44
CA TYR A 23 9.20 1.79 -16.84
C TYR A 23 10.34 1.33 -15.93
N ASN A 24 9.99 0.61 -14.87
CA ASN A 24 10.92 -0.28 -14.17
C ASN A 24 10.61 -1.72 -14.56
N THR A 25 11.48 -2.67 -14.24
CA THR A 25 11.32 -4.07 -14.64
C THR A 25 10.01 -4.67 -14.16
N ALA A 26 9.57 -4.35 -12.94
CA ALA A 26 8.35 -4.88 -12.37
C ALA A 26 7.09 -4.36 -13.09
N THR A 27 7.02 -3.06 -13.39
CA THR A 27 5.89 -2.48 -14.14
C THR A 27 5.90 -2.91 -15.61
N ALA A 28 7.08 -3.07 -16.21
CA ALA A 28 7.22 -3.59 -17.56
C ALA A 28 6.68 -5.02 -17.67
N LEU A 29 7.09 -5.91 -16.76
CA LEU A 29 6.59 -7.30 -16.72
C LEU A 29 5.10 -7.37 -16.41
N ALA A 30 4.59 -6.50 -15.54
CA ALA A 30 3.15 -6.42 -15.28
C ALA A 30 2.36 -6.05 -16.55
N ASP A 31 2.89 -5.19 -17.42
CA ASP A 31 2.28 -4.88 -18.71
C ASP A 31 2.30 -6.07 -19.69
N ILE A 32 3.32 -6.94 -19.63
CA ILE A 32 3.35 -8.19 -20.41
C ILE A 32 2.27 -9.15 -19.90
N ILE A 33 2.18 -9.33 -18.58
CA ILE A 33 1.19 -10.21 -17.95
C ILE A 33 -0.25 -9.72 -18.20
N ASP A 34 -0.48 -8.41 -18.23
CA ASP A 34 -1.78 -7.82 -18.60
C ASP A 34 -2.23 -8.28 -20.02
N ASN A 35 -1.29 -8.44 -20.96
CA ASN A 35 -1.60 -8.98 -22.29
C ASN A 35 -1.98 -10.46 -22.22
N SER A 36 -1.26 -11.26 -21.43
CA SER A 36 -1.57 -12.68 -21.22
C SER A 36 -2.98 -12.87 -20.62
N ILE A 37 -3.35 -12.06 -19.62
CA ILE A 37 -4.71 -12.07 -19.03
C ILE A 37 -5.75 -11.67 -20.09
N SER A 38 -5.45 -10.66 -20.92
CA SER A 38 -6.35 -10.22 -21.99
C SER A 38 -6.52 -11.30 -23.08
N ALA A 39 -5.50 -12.14 -23.29
CA ALA A 39 -5.55 -13.33 -24.15
C ALA A 39 -6.24 -14.54 -23.49
N GLY A 40 -6.78 -14.38 -22.28
CA GLY A 40 -7.51 -15.42 -21.55
C GLY A 40 -6.61 -16.43 -20.83
N ALA A 41 -5.32 -16.14 -20.65
CA ALA A 41 -4.41 -17.03 -19.94
C ALA A 41 -4.86 -17.24 -18.48
N ARG A 42 -4.81 -18.49 -18.04
CA ARG A 42 -5.02 -18.88 -16.63
C ARG A 42 -3.73 -19.22 -15.92
N LYS A 43 -2.64 -19.40 -16.67
CA LYS A 43 -1.30 -19.67 -16.18
C LYS A 43 -0.31 -18.78 -16.91
N VAL A 44 0.55 -18.12 -16.14
CA VAL A 44 1.68 -17.36 -16.66
C VAL A 44 2.92 -17.77 -15.85
N ASP A 45 3.97 -18.17 -16.55
CA ASP A 45 5.25 -18.56 -15.98
C ASP A 45 6.30 -17.50 -16.34
N LEU A 46 6.87 -16.85 -15.33
CA LEU A 46 7.94 -15.87 -15.46
C LEU A 46 9.25 -16.52 -15.03
N THR A 47 10.24 -16.56 -15.93
CA THR A 47 11.53 -17.20 -15.67
C THR A 47 12.68 -16.24 -15.92
N PHE A 48 13.52 -16.06 -14.91
CA PHE A 48 14.74 -15.26 -14.93
C PHE A 48 15.94 -16.20 -15.01
N HIS A 49 16.79 -15.99 -16.00
CA HIS A 49 18.02 -16.75 -16.19
C HIS A 49 19.22 -15.83 -16.06
N TRP A 50 20.00 -16.03 -15.00
CA TRP A 50 21.26 -15.33 -14.79
C TRP A 50 22.38 -15.99 -15.58
N ARG A 51 23.02 -15.23 -16.48
CA ARG A 51 24.18 -15.62 -17.29
C ARG A 51 25.07 -14.41 -17.59
N GLU A 52 25.33 -13.59 -16.56
CA GLU A 52 26.06 -12.32 -16.71
C GLU A 52 25.44 -11.45 -17.83
N SER A 53 26.22 -11.03 -18.82
CA SER A 53 25.73 -10.23 -19.96
C SER A 53 24.71 -10.95 -20.84
N ASP A 54 24.70 -12.29 -20.83
CA ASP A 54 23.80 -13.12 -21.62
C ASP A 54 22.54 -13.53 -20.84
N SER A 55 22.28 -12.86 -19.72
CA SER A 55 21.05 -13.06 -18.95
C SER A 55 19.81 -12.74 -19.77
N TYR A 56 18.72 -13.45 -19.52
CA TYR A 56 17.46 -13.27 -20.22
C TYR A 56 16.25 -13.53 -19.32
N ILE A 57 15.10 -12.99 -19.72
CA ILE A 57 13.82 -13.15 -19.02
C ILE A 57 12.79 -13.70 -20.00
N VAL A 58 12.03 -14.70 -19.56
CA VAL A 58 10.97 -15.36 -20.33
C VAL A 58 9.63 -15.19 -19.64
N VAL A 59 8.61 -14.76 -20.38
CA VAL A 59 7.21 -14.80 -19.96
C VAL A 59 6.47 -15.77 -20.87
N ARG A 60 5.99 -16.88 -20.32
CA ARG A 60 5.20 -17.89 -21.03
C ARG A 60 3.77 -17.88 -20.52
N ASP A 61 2.80 -17.81 -21.41
CA ASP A 61 1.38 -17.91 -21.06
C ASP A 61 0.65 -19.01 -21.85
N ASN A 62 -0.47 -19.46 -21.29
CA ASN A 62 -1.37 -20.42 -21.92
C ASN A 62 -2.64 -19.77 -22.49
N GLY A 63 -2.56 -18.51 -22.92
CA GLY A 63 -3.66 -17.80 -23.59
C GLY A 63 -3.95 -18.37 -24.98
N CYS A 64 -4.87 -17.74 -25.71
CA CYS A 64 -5.32 -18.25 -27.01
C CYS A 64 -4.26 -18.25 -28.14
N GLY A 65 -3.11 -17.60 -27.92
CA GLY A 65 -2.07 -17.42 -28.94
C GLY A 65 -2.51 -16.51 -30.09
N MET A 66 -1.63 -16.37 -31.07
CA MET A 66 -1.80 -15.53 -32.24
C MET A 66 -1.38 -16.28 -33.51
N SER A 67 -2.16 -16.12 -34.58
CA SER A 67 -1.75 -16.47 -35.93
C SER A 67 -0.66 -15.51 -36.43
N ALA A 68 -0.02 -15.84 -37.56
CA ALA A 68 1.02 -14.99 -38.12
C ALA A 68 0.56 -13.54 -38.40
N ALA A 69 -0.66 -13.38 -38.92
CA ALA A 69 -1.23 -12.06 -39.18
C ALA A 69 -1.55 -11.29 -37.88
N GLU A 70 -2.06 -11.98 -36.85
CA GLU A 70 -2.32 -11.37 -35.54
C GLU A 70 -1.01 -10.95 -34.85
N LEU A 71 0.03 -11.78 -34.95
CA LEU A 71 1.35 -11.49 -34.37
C LEU A 71 2.04 -10.32 -35.08
N ASP A 72 2.00 -10.26 -36.41
CA ASP A 72 2.52 -9.12 -37.18
C ASP A 72 1.85 -7.81 -36.73
N VAL A 73 0.51 -7.79 -36.62
CA VAL A 73 -0.24 -6.64 -36.11
C VAL A 73 0.14 -6.33 -34.65
N ALA A 74 0.29 -7.34 -33.80
CA ALA A 74 0.64 -7.16 -32.39
C ALA A 74 2.07 -6.60 -32.20
N MET A 75 2.99 -6.94 -33.10
CA MET A 75 4.40 -6.51 -33.05
C MET A 75 4.64 -5.14 -33.67
N ARG A 76 3.75 -4.64 -34.55
CA ARG A 76 3.81 -3.29 -35.12
C ARG A 76 3.46 -2.20 -34.09
N LEU A 77 4.17 -1.08 -34.14
CA LEU A 77 3.91 0.08 -33.29
C LEU A 77 2.73 0.89 -33.83
N GLY A 78 1.85 1.38 -32.94
CA GLY A 78 0.82 2.36 -33.29
C GLY A 78 -0.41 1.83 -34.06
N VAL A 79 -0.62 0.51 -34.17
CA VAL A 79 -1.72 -0.05 -34.98
C VAL A 79 -3.11 0.10 -34.32
N LYS A 80 -3.20 0.04 -32.99
CA LYS A 80 -4.48 0.23 -32.28
C LYS A 80 -4.73 1.71 -32.01
N ASN A 81 -5.83 2.23 -32.57
CA ASN A 81 -6.28 3.58 -32.28
C ASN A 81 -6.80 3.66 -30.82
N PRO A 82 -6.24 4.51 -29.95
CA PRO A 82 -6.69 4.65 -28.56
C PRO A 82 -8.16 5.10 -28.40
N LEU A 83 -8.81 5.53 -29.49
CA LEU A 83 -10.20 6.00 -29.54
C LEU A 83 -11.20 4.90 -29.93
N THR A 84 -10.76 3.71 -30.34
CA THR A 84 -11.69 2.61 -30.67
C THR A 84 -12.29 1.98 -29.41
N LYS A 85 -13.59 1.64 -29.46
CA LYS A 85 -14.35 1.08 -28.33
C LYS A 85 -13.79 -0.29 -27.91
N ARG A 86 -13.51 -0.48 -26.62
CA ARG A 86 -12.85 -1.67 -26.06
C ARG A 86 -13.80 -2.85 -25.85
N SER A 87 -13.24 -4.06 -25.81
CA SER A 87 -13.89 -5.20 -25.17
C SER A 87 -13.84 -5.05 -23.63
N GLY A 88 -14.83 -5.60 -22.93
CA GLY A 88 -14.96 -5.43 -21.47
C GLY A 88 -13.77 -5.95 -20.65
N HIS A 89 -13.01 -6.91 -21.19
CA HIS A 89 -11.91 -7.60 -20.51
C HIS A 89 -10.51 -7.11 -20.89
N ASP A 90 -10.36 -6.16 -21.83
CA ASP A 90 -9.05 -5.64 -22.24
C ASP A 90 -8.41 -4.79 -21.13
N LEU A 91 -7.17 -5.12 -20.77
CA LEU A 91 -6.35 -4.37 -19.80
C LEU A 91 -5.36 -3.39 -20.49
N GLY A 92 -5.21 -3.44 -21.81
CA GLY A 92 -4.35 -2.57 -22.59
C GLY A 92 -5.08 -1.38 -23.23
N ARG A 93 -4.40 -0.24 -23.38
CA ARG A 93 -4.97 0.98 -24.00
C ARG A 93 -4.28 1.43 -25.28
N PHE A 94 -2.95 1.53 -25.23
CA PHE A 94 -2.20 2.31 -26.21
C PHE A 94 -1.69 1.47 -27.39
N GLY A 95 -1.85 0.14 -27.36
CA GLY A 95 -1.26 -0.76 -28.37
C GLY A 95 0.27 -0.77 -28.37
N LEU A 96 0.90 -0.08 -27.42
CA LEU A 96 2.35 0.07 -27.29
C LEU A 96 2.94 -0.78 -26.16
N GLY A 97 2.13 -1.16 -25.17
CA GLY A 97 2.55 -1.76 -23.90
C GLY A 97 3.61 -2.86 -24.03
N LEU A 98 3.34 -3.90 -24.84
CA LEU A 98 4.30 -4.99 -25.10
C LEU A 98 5.67 -4.45 -25.53
N LYS A 99 5.71 -3.56 -26.51
CA LYS A 99 6.95 -3.11 -27.15
C LYS A 99 7.67 -2.09 -26.28
N THR A 100 6.97 -1.07 -25.80
CA THR A 100 7.57 -0.03 -24.94
C THR A 100 8.02 -0.57 -23.59
N ALA A 101 7.27 -1.51 -23.00
CA ALA A 101 7.72 -2.21 -21.80
C ALA A 101 8.98 -3.02 -22.08
N SER A 102 9.02 -3.81 -23.16
CA SER A 102 10.19 -4.63 -23.50
C SER A 102 11.43 -3.79 -23.83
N PHE A 103 11.30 -2.81 -24.72
CA PHE A 103 12.43 -1.96 -25.13
C PHE A 103 13.01 -1.15 -23.97
N SER A 104 12.22 -0.84 -22.93
CA SER A 104 12.73 -0.19 -21.74
C SER A 104 13.68 -1.06 -20.91
N GLN A 105 13.69 -2.38 -21.13
CA GLN A 105 14.44 -3.36 -20.35
C GLN A 105 15.53 -4.08 -21.16
N CYS A 106 15.32 -4.27 -22.46
CA CYS A 106 16.19 -5.07 -23.33
C CYS A 106 16.40 -4.44 -24.71
N ARG A 107 17.46 -4.86 -25.42
CA ARG A 107 17.69 -4.51 -26.83
C ARG A 107 17.05 -5.47 -27.81
N ARG A 108 16.66 -6.67 -27.35
CA ARG A 108 16.05 -7.67 -28.21
C ARG A 108 14.80 -8.26 -27.56
N LEU A 109 13.71 -8.16 -28.32
CA LEU A 109 12.39 -8.67 -27.96
C LEU A 109 12.02 -9.73 -28.99
N THR A 110 11.90 -10.98 -28.55
CA THR A 110 11.39 -12.08 -29.39
C THR A 110 10.02 -12.50 -28.87
N VAL A 111 9.05 -12.65 -29.77
CA VAL A 111 7.72 -13.17 -29.44
C VAL A 111 7.46 -14.40 -30.29
N ALA A 112 7.26 -15.54 -29.63
CA ALA A 112 6.76 -16.76 -30.24
C ALA A 112 5.32 -16.97 -29.81
N SER A 113 4.41 -17.15 -30.74
CA SER A 113 3.01 -17.43 -30.43
C SER A 113 2.52 -18.64 -31.19
N LYS A 114 1.79 -19.51 -30.50
CA LYS A 114 1.27 -20.76 -31.02
C LYS A 114 -0.25 -20.73 -31.03
N LYS A 115 -0.84 -20.91 -32.21
CA LYS A 115 -2.29 -20.97 -32.40
C LYS A 115 -2.60 -22.10 -33.37
N GLU A 116 -3.54 -22.96 -33.00
CA GLU A 116 -3.96 -24.12 -33.81
C GLU A 116 -2.77 -25.01 -34.24
N GLY A 117 -1.78 -25.18 -33.35
CA GLY A 117 -0.59 -26.00 -33.59
C GLY A 117 0.51 -25.33 -34.43
N ILE A 118 0.28 -24.13 -34.95
CA ILE A 118 1.26 -23.38 -35.75
C ILE A 118 1.96 -22.36 -34.85
N THR A 119 3.29 -22.44 -34.77
CA THR A 119 4.13 -21.48 -34.05
C THR A 119 4.66 -20.44 -35.02
N THR A 120 4.40 -19.15 -34.75
CA THR A 120 4.99 -18.02 -35.48
C THR A 120 5.92 -17.24 -34.55
N ILE A 121 7.08 -16.83 -35.06
CA ILE A 121 8.12 -16.13 -34.28
C ILE A 121 8.50 -14.85 -35.01
N LEU A 122 8.35 -13.71 -34.32
CA LEU A 122 8.79 -12.40 -34.79
C LEU A 122 9.68 -11.75 -33.73
N ARG A 123 10.65 -10.96 -34.17
CA ARG A 123 11.66 -10.36 -33.30
C ARG A 123 11.96 -8.91 -33.68
N TRP A 124 12.03 -8.07 -32.65
CA TRP A 124 12.67 -6.76 -32.71
C TRP A 124 14.11 -6.87 -32.19
N ASP A 125 15.08 -6.42 -32.98
CA ASP A 125 16.48 -6.31 -32.58
C ASP A 125 16.96 -4.87 -32.83
N LEU A 126 17.19 -4.14 -31.74
CA LEU A 126 17.51 -2.72 -31.77
C LEU A 126 18.91 -2.45 -32.33
N ASP A 127 19.84 -3.41 -32.22
CA ASP A 127 21.18 -3.27 -32.79
C ASP A 127 21.15 -3.42 -34.30
N ILE A 128 20.34 -4.35 -34.82
CA ILE A 128 20.13 -4.50 -36.26
C ILE A 128 19.48 -3.23 -36.85
N LEU A 129 18.51 -2.65 -36.16
CA LEU A 129 17.89 -1.39 -36.62
C LEU A 129 18.82 -0.20 -36.58
N ALA A 130 19.64 -0.09 -35.52
CA ALA A 130 20.63 0.96 -35.41
C ALA A 130 21.73 0.86 -36.48
N ALA A 131 22.00 -0.35 -36.98
CA ALA A 131 22.93 -0.59 -38.07
C ALA A 131 22.31 -0.40 -39.47
N SER A 132 20.99 -0.23 -39.59
CA SER A 132 20.33 -0.06 -40.90
C SER A 132 20.66 1.30 -41.52
N THR A 133 20.83 1.33 -42.84
CA THR A 133 21.25 2.53 -43.58
C THR A 133 20.11 3.35 -44.17
N ASP A 134 18.87 2.87 -44.10
CA ASP A 134 17.71 3.43 -44.81
C ASP A 134 16.57 3.88 -43.88
N ASP A 135 16.86 3.99 -42.58
CA ASP A 135 15.92 4.43 -41.54
C ASP A 135 14.66 3.57 -41.42
N GLY A 136 14.68 2.37 -42.01
CA GLY A 136 13.54 1.46 -42.12
C GLY A 136 13.13 0.80 -40.82
N TRP A 137 11.84 0.47 -40.73
CA TRP A 137 11.25 -0.27 -39.61
C TRP A 137 11.24 -1.77 -39.92
N TYR A 138 12.26 -2.49 -39.47
CA TYR A 138 12.42 -3.93 -39.73
C TYR A 138 11.97 -4.80 -38.57
N LEU A 139 10.96 -5.62 -38.82
CA LEU A 139 10.57 -6.73 -37.96
C LEU A 139 11.18 -8.01 -38.54
N LEU A 140 11.92 -8.75 -37.72
CA LEU A 140 12.67 -9.92 -38.15
C LEU A 140 11.84 -11.19 -37.93
N GLU A 141 11.94 -12.13 -38.86
CA GLU A 141 11.35 -13.47 -38.71
C GLU A 141 12.31 -14.39 -37.97
N GLY A 142 11.76 -15.23 -37.09
CA GLY A 142 12.52 -16.20 -36.31
C GLY A 142 13.22 -15.61 -35.08
N ALA A 143 13.82 -16.51 -34.31
CA ALA A 143 14.62 -16.17 -33.13
C ALA A 143 16.07 -15.87 -33.51
N ASP A 144 16.78 -15.15 -32.65
CA ASP A 144 18.24 -15.08 -32.75
C ASP A 144 18.86 -16.46 -32.57
N PRO A 145 19.93 -16.83 -33.30
CA PRO A 145 20.65 -18.09 -33.07
C PRO A 145 21.07 -18.31 -31.61
N GLY A 146 21.51 -17.27 -30.90
CA GLY A 146 21.90 -17.37 -29.48
C GLY A 146 20.72 -17.61 -28.52
N SER A 147 19.49 -17.43 -29.00
CA SER A 147 18.28 -17.43 -28.19
C SER A 147 17.32 -18.57 -28.52
N GLN A 148 17.66 -19.39 -29.53
CA GLN A 148 16.83 -20.51 -29.97
C GLN A 148 16.57 -21.52 -28.85
N GLU A 149 17.60 -21.87 -28.08
CA GLU A 149 17.46 -22.83 -26.97
C GLU A 149 16.52 -22.31 -25.88
N ALA A 150 16.67 -21.04 -25.49
CA ALA A 150 15.81 -20.40 -24.51
C ALA A 150 14.34 -20.41 -24.94
N LEU A 151 14.09 -20.14 -26.23
CA LEU A 151 12.75 -20.13 -26.79
C LEU A 151 12.14 -21.53 -26.91
N ALA A 152 12.93 -22.52 -27.37
CA ALA A 152 12.51 -23.90 -27.50
C ALA A 152 12.13 -24.52 -26.15
N ASN A 153 12.91 -24.25 -25.11
CA ASN A 153 12.63 -24.71 -23.74
C ASN A 153 11.35 -24.09 -23.14
N ALA A 154 10.86 -22.98 -23.71
CA ALA A 154 9.69 -22.27 -23.24
C ALA A 154 8.45 -22.47 -24.14
N GLU A 155 8.55 -23.26 -25.21
CA GLU A 155 7.48 -23.36 -26.21
C GLU A 155 6.14 -23.82 -25.58
N PRO A 156 5.00 -23.16 -25.87
CA PRO A 156 3.68 -23.58 -25.38
C PRO A 156 3.28 -24.96 -25.93
N ASP A 157 2.63 -25.78 -25.10
CA ASP A 157 2.27 -27.15 -25.48
C ASP A 157 1.29 -27.17 -26.67
N SER A 158 0.09 -26.59 -26.51
CA SER A 158 -0.98 -26.57 -27.52
C SER A 158 -1.21 -25.18 -28.13
N HIS A 159 -1.37 -24.17 -27.27
CA HIS A 159 -1.56 -22.77 -27.62
C HIS A 159 -0.94 -21.88 -26.53
N GLY A 160 -0.60 -20.65 -26.89
CA GLY A 160 -0.03 -19.69 -25.94
C GLY A 160 0.96 -18.75 -26.58
N THR A 161 1.59 -17.93 -25.76
CA THR A 161 2.61 -16.97 -26.19
C THR A 161 3.82 -17.02 -25.27
N VAL A 162 5.00 -16.88 -25.86
CA VAL A 162 6.27 -16.67 -25.18
C VAL A 162 6.80 -15.31 -25.58
N VAL A 163 7.11 -14.50 -24.58
CA VAL A 163 7.83 -13.23 -24.72
C VAL A 163 9.21 -13.42 -24.11
N LEU A 164 10.24 -13.28 -24.93
CA LEU A 164 11.64 -13.39 -24.53
C LEU A 164 12.30 -12.01 -24.60
N TRP A 165 12.93 -11.63 -23.50
CA TRP A 165 13.82 -10.46 -23.39
C TRP A 165 15.25 -10.94 -23.22
N ASP A 166 16.12 -10.56 -24.14
CA ASP A 166 17.54 -10.84 -24.14
C ASP A 166 18.34 -9.59 -24.54
N VAL A 167 19.63 -9.58 -24.22
CA VAL A 167 20.45 -8.35 -24.21
C VAL A 167 19.83 -7.31 -23.26
N LEU A 168 19.83 -7.63 -21.96
CA LEU A 168 19.19 -6.86 -20.89
C LEU A 168 20.01 -5.62 -20.47
N ASP A 169 20.42 -4.79 -21.42
CA ASP A 169 21.32 -3.63 -21.24
C ASP A 169 20.86 -2.58 -20.21
N ARG A 170 19.57 -2.57 -19.85
CA ARG A 170 19.00 -1.67 -18.83
C ARG A 170 18.84 -2.30 -17.45
N ILE A 171 18.98 -3.62 -17.36
CA ILE A 171 18.90 -4.38 -16.11
C ILE A 171 20.31 -4.80 -15.68
N VAL A 172 21.04 -5.48 -16.56
CA VAL A 172 22.39 -5.99 -16.30
C VAL A 172 23.41 -4.98 -16.83
N THR A 173 23.77 -4.03 -15.98
CA THR A 173 24.76 -2.99 -16.27
C THR A 173 26.17 -3.41 -15.82
N PRO A 174 27.25 -2.70 -16.22
CA PRO A 174 28.59 -3.01 -15.74
C PRO A 174 28.68 -3.03 -14.21
N GLY A 175 29.16 -4.14 -13.64
CA GLY A 175 29.25 -4.37 -12.20
C GLY A 175 27.98 -4.95 -11.55
N TYR A 176 26.91 -5.14 -12.31
CA TYR A 176 25.68 -5.79 -11.86
C TYR A 176 25.95 -7.28 -11.64
N GLY A 177 25.72 -7.77 -10.42
CA GLY A 177 26.01 -9.15 -10.04
C GLY A 177 24.77 -10.01 -9.81
N GLU A 178 25.00 -11.28 -9.51
CA GLU A 178 23.93 -12.25 -9.19
C GLU A 178 23.04 -11.76 -8.04
N LYS A 179 23.64 -11.17 -6.99
CA LYS A 179 22.90 -10.64 -5.84
C LYS A 179 21.94 -9.51 -6.24
N ASP A 180 22.35 -8.63 -7.15
CA ASP A 180 21.49 -7.54 -7.63
C ASP A 180 20.32 -8.10 -8.43
N PHE A 181 20.58 -9.13 -9.23
CA PHE A 181 19.57 -9.84 -10.01
C PHE A 181 18.54 -10.55 -9.11
N LEU A 182 18.99 -11.17 -8.02
CA LEU A 182 18.10 -11.75 -7.00
C LEU A 182 17.26 -10.68 -6.30
N ASN A 183 17.86 -9.56 -5.90
CA ASN A 183 17.11 -8.45 -5.28
C ASN A 183 16.06 -7.86 -6.24
N LEU A 184 16.38 -7.79 -7.54
CA LEU A 184 15.43 -7.38 -8.57
C LEU A 184 14.26 -8.36 -8.66
N MET A 185 14.54 -9.67 -8.67
CA MET A 185 13.51 -10.71 -8.68
C MET A 185 12.58 -10.61 -7.47
N ASP A 186 13.12 -10.38 -6.27
CA ASP A 186 12.32 -10.18 -5.06
C ASP A 186 11.39 -8.96 -5.20
N GLY A 187 11.90 -7.85 -5.73
CA GLY A 187 11.11 -6.64 -5.99
C GLY A 187 10.02 -6.86 -7.04
N VAL A 188 10.30 -7.65 -8.10
CA VAL A 188 9.33 -8.05 -9.11
C VAL A 188 8.25 -8.94 -8.48
N GLU A 189 8.62 -9.95 -7.69
CA GLU A 189 7.66 -10.83 -7.00
C GLU A 189 6.69 -10.04 -6.13
N GLN A 190 7.20 -9.15 -5.28
CA GLN A 190 6.39 -8.31 -4.39
C GLN A 190 5.45 -7.39 -5.16
N HIS A 191 5.92 -6.81 -6.26
CA HIS A 191 5.09 -5.95 -7.10
C HIS A 191 3.96 -6.72 -7.77
N LEU A 192 4.26 -7.88 -8.37
CA LEU A 192 3.29 -8.72 -9.06
C LEU A 192 2.26 -9.29 -8.08
N ALA A 193 2.70 -9.72 -6.89
CA ALA A 193 1.85 -10.16 -5.79
C ALA A 193 0.81 -9.11 -5.41
N MET A 194 1.22 -7.84 -5.31
CA MET A 194 0.35 -6.71 -4.98
C MET A 194 -0.58 -6.33 -6.14
N VAL A 195 -0.05 -6.27 -7.35
CA VAL A 195 -0.78 -5.72 -8.50
C VAL A 195 -1.88 -6.67 -8.99
N PHE A 196 -1.59 -7.96 -8.97
CA PHE A 196 -2.50 -9.01 -9.45
C PHE A 196 -3.22 -9.73 -8.31
N HIS A 197 -3.15 -9.23 -7.06
CA HIS A 197 -3.62 -9.94 -5.87
C HIS A 197 -5.04 -10.52 -6.04
N ARG A 198 -5.98 -9.75 -6.59
CA ARG A 198 -7.37 -10.20 -6.84
C ARG A 198 -7.52 -11.31 -7.87
N PHE A 199 -6.58 -11.46 -8.80
CA PHE A 199 -6.54 -12.58 -9.75
C PHE A 199 -5.91 -13.83 -9.14
N LEU A 200 -5.01 -13.65 -8.16
CA LEU A 200 -4.23 -14.69 -7.51
C LEU A 200 -4.91 -15.27 -6.25
N GLU A 201 -5.90 -14.55 -5.70
CA GLU A 201 -6.66 -14.91 -4.49
C GLU A 201 -7.73 -15.98 -4.72
N GLY A 202 -8.11 -16.66 -3.64
CA GLY A 202 -9.19 -17.65 -3.60
C GLY A 202 -8.74 -19.10 -3.82
N ASN A 203 -9.65 -20.04 -3.56
CA ASN A 203 -9.40 -21.48 -3.71
C ASN A 203 -9.23 -21.90 -5.18
N ALA A 204 -9.88 -21.17 -6.09
CA ALA A 204 -9.79 -21.36 -7.54
C ALA A 204 -9.43 -20.00 -8.18
N PRO A 205 -8.15 -19.58 -8.08
CA PRO A 205 -7.73 -18.28 -8.56
C PRO A 205 -7.90 -18.18 -10.08
N ARG A 206 -8.24 -16.99 -10.57
CA ARG A 206 -8.42 -16.73 -12.01
C ARG A 206 -7.11 -16.84 -12.78
N LEU A 207 -5.99 -16.58 -12.09
CA LEU A 207 -4.64 -16.64 -12.64
C LEU A 207 -3.73 -17.40 -11.66
N THR A 208 -2.91 -18.29 -12.20
CA THR A 208 -1.72 -18.82 -11.52
C THR A 208 -0.49 -18.18 -12.13
N LEU A 209 0.23 -17.38 -11.34
CA LEU A 209 1.47 -16.73 -11.73
C LEU A 209 2.64 -17.40 -10.99
N THR A 210 3.67 -17.79 -11.72
CA THR A 210 4.90 -18.37 -11.14
C THR A 210 6.13 -17.53 -11.49
N LEU A 211 7.10 -17.48 -10.58
CA LEU A 211 8.43 -16.92 -10.77
C LEU A 211 9.47 -18.02 -10.53
N ASN A 212 10.25 -18.38 -11.54
CA ASN A 212 11.21 -19.49 -11.51
C ASN A 212 10.61 -20.78 -10.92
N GLY A 213 9.38 -21.10 -11.33
CA GLY A 213 8.63 -22.29 -10.89
C GLY A 213 7.96 -22.17 -9.52
N ARG A 214 8.16 -21.08 -8.76
CA ARG A 214 7.48 -20.84 -7.48
C ARG A 214 6.23 -20.00 -7.68
N LYS A 215 5.10 -20.42 -7.10
CA LYS A 215 3.84 -19.68 -7.20
C LYS A 215 3.93 -18.37 -6.40
N ILE A 216 3.63 -17.25 -7.06
CA ILE A 216 3.52 -15.94 -6.40
C ILE A 216 2.25 -15.93 -5.54
N LYS A 217 2.41 -15.61 -4.26
CA LYS A 217 1.27 -15.46 -3.33
C LYS A 217 0.68 -14.06 -3.48
N ALA A 218 -0.65 -13.98 -3.46
CA ALA A 218 -1.33 -12.70 -3.46
C ALA A 218 -0.99 -11.87 -2.22
N TRP A 219 -0.85 -10.56 -2.40
CA TRP A 219 -0.70 -9.61 -1.30
C TRP A 219 -1.94 -8.74 -1.19
N ASP A 220 -2.79 -8.99 -0.18
CA ASP A 220 -4.01 -8.21 0.05
C ASP A 220 -3.70 -6.92 0.84
N PRO A 221 -3.80 -5.72 0.23
CA PRO A 221 -3.55 -4.46 0.94
C PRO A 221 -4.59 -4.14 2.02
N PHE A 222 -5.71 -4.88 2.08
CA PHE A 222 -6.84 -4.57 2.95
C PHE A 222 -6.93 -5.49 4.17
N LEU A 223 -6.07 -6.51 4.31
CA LEU A 223 -6.18 -7.53 5.37
C LEU A 223 -7.60 -8.06 5.51
N SER A 224 -8.22 -8.43 4.39
CA SER A 224 -9.60 -8.89 4.32
C SER A 224 -9.77 -10.16 5.13
N GLY A 225 -10.78 -10.19 6.01
CA GLY A 225 -11.03 -11.32 6.89
C GLY A 225 -10.15 -11.41 8.14
N HIS A 226 -9.17 -10.51 8.33
CA HIS A 226 -8.36 -10.51 9.55
C HIS A 226 -9.20 -10.17 10.79
N PRO A 227 -9.15 -10.98 11.88
CA PRO A 227 -10.04 -10.82 13.03
C PRO A 227 -9.86 -9.49 13.76
N SER A 228 -8.63 -8.98 13.81
CA SER A 228 -8.31 -7.69 14.45
C SER A 228 -8.63 -6.47 13.59
N LYS A 229 -9.26 -6.63 12.40
CA LYS A 229 -9.55 -5.50 11.50
C LYS A 229 -10.61 -4.58 12.13
N PRO A 230 -10.25 -3.33 12.49
CA PRO A 230 -11.15 -2.48 13.27
C PRO A 230 -12.43 -2.11 12.54
N TRP A 231 -12.35 -1.84 11.23
CA TRP A 231 -13.49 -1.35 10.47
C TRP A 231 -13.31 -1.46 8.95
N HIS A 232 -14.42 -1.68 8.25
CA HIS A 232 -14.58 -1.39 6.84
C HIS A 232 -16.00 -0.90 6.54
N SER A 233 -16.16 -0.10 5.48
CA SER A 233 -17.49 0.33 5.01
C SER A 233 -18.12 -0.71 4.09
N PRO A 234 -19.45 -0.69 3.92
CA PRO A 234 -20.09 -1.26 2.73
C PRO A 234 -19.54 -0.61 1.44
N SER A 235 -19.68 -1.31 0.31
CA SER A 235 -19.42 -0.76 -1.01
C SER A 235 -20.39 0.38 -1.32
N ALA A 236 -19.86 1.58 -1.55
CA ALA A 236 -20.62 2.76 -1.96
C ALA A 236 -20.40 3.07 -3.44
N MET A 237 -21.46 3.49 -4.15
CA MET A 237 -21.40 3.91 -5.55
C MET A 237 -21.28 5.43 -5.66
N ALA A 238 -20.52 5.90 -6.64
CA ALA A 238 -20.32 7.33 -6.83
C ALA A 238 -21.60 8.03 -7.33
N PRO A 239 -21.94 9.23 -6.79
CA PRO A 239 -23.05 10.03 -7.29
C PRO A 239 -22.89 10.34 -8.79
N GLY A 240 -23.89 9.99 -9.60
CA GLY A 240 -23.86 10.22 -11.05
C GLY A 240 -22.90 9.32 -11.84
N ALA A 241 -22.19 8.38 -11.19
CA ALA A 241 -21.26 7.45 -11.82
C ALA A 241 -21.29 6.08 -11.11
N PRO A 242 -22.39 5.30 -11.21
CA PRO A 242 -22.60 4.09 -10.41
C PRO A 242 -21.59 2.96 -10.68
N ALA A 243 -20.90 3.00 -11.82
CA ALA A 243 -19.81 2.07 -12.13
C ALA A 243 -18.54 2.31 -11.30
N VAL A 244 -18.42 3.49 -10.67
CA VAL A 244 -17.33 3.80 -9.73
C VAL A 244 -17.75 3.39 -8.33
N LYS A 245 -17.01 2.47 -7.72
CA LYS A 245 -17.31 1.93 -6.38
C LYS A 245 -16.17 2.19 -5.41
N VAL A 246 -16.51 2.46 -4.16
CA VAL A 246 -15.55 2.74 -3.08
C VAL A 246 -15.85 1.90 -1.85
N GLU A 247 -14.81 1.31 -1.28
CA GLU A 247 -14.82 0.72 0.05
C GLU A 247 -13.68 1.31 0.89
N CYS A 248 -14.01 1.76 2.10
CA CYS A 248 -13.03 2.31 3.02
C CYS A 248 -12.66 1.25 4.07
N HIS A 249 -11.38 1.18 4.41
CA HIS A 249 -10.85 0.25 5.41
C HIS A 249 -9.93 0.97 6.38
N VAL A 250 -10.01 0.58 7.65
CA VAL A 250 -9.01 0.89 8.69
C VAL A 250 -8.38 -0.44 9.06
N LEU A 251 -7.06 -0.54 8.93
CA LEU A 251 -6.29 -1.73 9.25
C LEU A 251 -6.02 -1.87 10.76
N PRO A 252 -5.70 -3.08 11.27
CA PRO A 252 -5.22 -3.26 12.63
C PRO A 252 -3.93 -2.49 12.90
N HIS A 253 -3.74 -2.07 14.15
CA HIS A 253 -2.44 -1.59 14.61
C HIS A 253 -1.42 -2.75 14.67
N GLN A 254 -0.12 -2.42 14.62
CA GLN A 254 0.96 -3.41 14.67
C GLN A 254 0.89 -4.33 15.89
N ASP A 255 0.46 -3.83 17.05
CA ASP A 255 0.35 -4.63 18.29
C ASP A 255 -0.71 -5.74 18.19
N HIS A 256 -1.63 -5.65 17.23
CA HIS A 256 -2.64 -6.67 16.96
C HIS A 256 -2.21 -7.63 15.85
N LEU A 257 -0.96 -7.55 15.41
CA LEU A 257 -0.34 -8.37 14.39
C LEU A 257 0.89 -9.04 14.98
N THR A 258 1.09 -10.31 14.65
CA THR A 258 2.38 -10.95 14.87
C THR A 258 3.46 -10.26 14.03
N THR A 259 4.73 -10.41 14.40
CA THR A 259 5.86 -9.87 13.63
C THR A 259 5.82 -10.35 12.17
N GLN A 260 5.45 -11.61 11.94
CA GLN A 260 5.35 -12.19 10.61
C GLN A 260 4.19 -11.58 9.79
N GLU A 261 3.02 -11.42 10.39
CA GLU A 261 1.86 -10.78 9.73
C GLU A 261 2.18 -9.33 9.37
N TYR A 262 2.82 -8.58 10.28
CA TYR A 262 3.23 -7.21 10.01
C TYR A 262 4.22 -7.12 8.83
N GLN A 263 5.24 -7.98 8.83
CA GLN A 263 6.24 -8.05 7.76
C GLN A 263 5.62 -8.42 6.40
N GLN A 264 4.61 -9.29 6.39
CA GLN A 264 3.89 -9.65 5.17
C GLN A 264 2.96 -8.52 4.71
N ALA A 265 2.31 -7.80 5.63
CA ALA A 265 1.30 -6.80 5.30
C ALA A 265 1.84 -5.38 5.06
N GLN A 266 3.10 -5.08 5.41
CA GLN A 266 3.70 -3.75 5.19
C GLN A 266 3.88 -3.38 3.71
N GLY A 267 3.92 -4.37 2.82
CA GLY A 267 4.12 -4.18 1.37
C GLY A 267 5.53 -3.69 1.00
N PRO A 268 5.81 -3.53 -0.31
CA PRO A 268 7.17 -3.33 -0.84
C PRO A 268 7.86 -2.04 -0.40
N ALA A 269 7.08 -0.99 -0.08
CA ALA A 269 7.60 0.32 0.34
C ALA A 269 7.39 0.60 1.85
N GLY A 270 7.02 -0.42 2.63
CA GLY A 270 6.72 -0.31 4.05
C GLY A 270 5.33 0.27 4.36
N TRP A 271 4.90 0.10 5.60
CA TRP A 271 3.49 0.26 6.02
C TRP A 271 2.91 1.65 5.74
N THR A 272 3.66 2.70 6.07
CA THR A 272 3.24 4.10 5.90
C THR A 272 3.09 4.48 4.43
N ALA A 273 3.89 3.88 3.55
CA ALA A 273 3.80 4.10 2.12
C ALA A 273 2.53 3.51 1.51
N GLN A 274 1.87 2.58 2.18
CA GLN A 274 0.68 1.88 1.69
C GLN A 274 -0.64 2.61 2.01
N GLN A 275 -0.62 3.81 2.60
CA GLN A 275 -1.86 4.53 2.91
C GLN A 275 -2.53 5.19 1.70
N GLY A 276 -3.87 5.32 1.75
CA GLY A 276 -4.65 6.07 0.78
C GLY A 276 -5.47 5.18 -0.17
N PHE A 277 -5.70 5.68 -1.39
CA PHE A 277 -6.51 5.01 -2.40
C PHE A 277 -5.73 3.94 -3.16
N TYR A 278 -6.42 2.83 -3.41
CA TYR A 278 -6.05 1.73 -4.27
C TYR A 278 -7.02 1.69 -5.43
N VAL A 279 -6.57 2.14 -6.61
CA VAL A 279 -7.42 2.32 -7.79
C VAL A 279 -7.37 1.07 -8.65
N TYR A 280 -8.51 0.42 -8.85
CA TYR A 280 -8.64 -0.80 -9.64
C TYR A 280 -9.43 -0.56 -10.91
N ARG A 281 -9.05 -1.26 -11.97
CA ARG A 281 -9.85 -1.38 -13.19
C ARG A 281 -9.87 -2.85 -13.59
N ASN A 282 -11.07 -3.42 -13.71
CA ASN A 282 -11.22 -4.86 -13.99
C ASN A 282 -10.36 -5.74 -13.07
N GLU A 283 -10.39 -5.49 -11.75
CA GLU A 283 -9.63 -6.23 -10.72
C GLU A 283 -8.10 -6.02 -10.73
N ARG A 284 -7.55 -5.41 -11.80
CA ARG A 284 -6.15 -5.00 -11.87
C ARG A 284 -5.93 -3.73 -11.06
N LEU A 285 -5.05 -3.79 -10.06
CA LEU A 285 -4.64 -2.62 -9.27
C LEU A 285 -3.77 -1.72 -10.14
N LEU A 286 -4.24 -0.52 -10.47
CA LEU A 286 -3.47 0.46 -11.23
C LEU A 286 -2.55 1.25 -10.29
N VAL A 287 -3.14 1.93 -9.29
CA VAL A 287 -2.42 2.82 -8.37
C VAL A 287 -2.56 2.29 -6.95
N ALA A 288 -1.44 2.03 -6.28
CA ALA A 288 -1.39 1.54 -4.90
C ALA A 288 -1.10 2.67 -3.89
N GLY A 289 -1.93 2.80 -2.85
CA GLY A 289 -1.68 3.69 -1.71
C GLY A 289 -1.34 5.13 -2.10
N ASN A 290 -2.27 5.86 -2.74
CA ASN A 290 -2.06 7.26 -3.13
C ASN A 290 -3.25 8.15 -2.73
N TRP A 291 -3.02 9.40 -2.35
CA TRP A 291 -4.09 10.34 -2.01
C TRP A 291 -4.71 11.06 -3.22
N LEU A 292 -4.25 10.74 -4.44
CA LEU A 292 -4.79 11.22 -5.72
C LEU A 292 -4.78 12.75 -5.89
N GLY A 293 -3.93 13.45 -5.12
CA GLY A 293 -3.91 14.91 -5.03
C GLY A 293 -5.15 15.50 -4.35
N LEU A 294 -5.92 14.70 -3.62
CA LEU A 294 -7.06 15.14 -2.82
C LEU A 294 -6.61 15.66 -1.44
N GLY A 295 -7.46 16.48 -0.84
CA GLY A 295 -7.24 17.11 0.47
C GLY A 295 -7.69 18.57 0.47
N SER A 296 -8.05 19.09 1.65
CA SER A 296 -8.46 20.47 1.84
C SER A 296 -7.94 20.99 3.19
N PRO A 297 -7.33 22.20 3.26
CA PRO A 297 -7.06 23.14 2.17
C PRO A 297 -5.84 22.76 1.29
N ARG A 298 -5.05 21.75 1.69
CA ARG A 298 -3.89 21.23 0.95
C ARG A 298 -4.08 19.74 0.67
N ALA A 299 -3.41 19.25 -0.37
CA ALA A 299 -3.37 17.83 -0.68
C ALA A 299 -2.77 17.03 0.49
N TRP A 300 -3.35 15.88 0.80
CA TRP A 300 -2.82 15.00 1.83
C TRP A 300 -1.50 14.37 1.39
N THR A 301 -0.55 14.33 2.32
CA THR A 301 0.68 13.55 2.21
C THR A 301 0.56 12.24 2.98
N LYS A 302 1.53 11.36 2.78
CA LYS A 302 1.65 10.14 3.59
C LYS A 302 2.30 10.50 4.92
N ASP A 303 1.66 10.09 6.00
CA ASP A 303 2.10 10.38 7.37
C ASP A 303 1.84 9.16 8.29
N GLU A 304 2.52 9.11 9.44
CA GLU A 304 2.36 8.00 10.40
C GLU A 304 0.95 7.93 11.00
N THR A 305 0.31 9.09 11.22
CA THR A 305 -1.00 9.16 11.89
C THR A 305 -2.12 8.48 11.10
N HIS A 306 -1.99 8.41 9.77
CA HIS A 306 -2.99 7.80 8.88
C HIS A 306 -2.51 6.51 8.20
N ARG A 307 -1.41 5.91 8.69
CA ARG A 307 -0.80 4.70 8.10
C ARG A 307 -1.73 3.49 8.02
N LEU A 308 -2.82 3.47 8.78
CA LEU A 308 -3.84 2.41 8.79
C LEU A 308 -4.93 2.58 7.73
N VAL A 309 -4.99 3.71 7.02
CA VAL A 309 -6.06 3.98 6.05
C VAL A 309 -5.80 3.27 4.74
N ARG A 310 -6.79 2.51 4.25
CA ARG A 310 -6.81 1.93 2.89
C ARG A 310 -8.17 2.19 2.27
N ILE A 311 -8.21 2.67 1.04
CA ILE A 311 -9.48 2.97 0.34
C ILE A 311 -9.46 2.25 -1.00
N ARG A 312 -10.29 1.23 -1.16
CA ARG A 312 -10.50 0.55 -2.44
C ARG A 312 -11.36 1.42 -3.33
N LEU A 313 -10.97 1.58 -4.59
CA LEU A 313 -11.67 2.39 -5.57
C LEU A 313 -11.68 1.67 -6.91
N ASP A 314 -12.81 1.08 -7.28
CA ASP A 314 -13.01 0.42 -8.57
C ASP A 314 -13.57 1.42 -9.58
N ILE A 315 -12.98 1.46 -10.78
CA ILE A 315 -13.39 2.30 -11.91
C ILE A 315 -13.74 1.43 -13.13
N PRO A 316 -14.63 1.91 -14.03
CA PRO A 316 -14.96 1.17 -15.25
C PRO A 316 -13.82 1.17 -16.27
N ASN A 317 -13.89 0.29 -17.28
CA ASN A 317 -12.81 0.12 -18.27
C ASN A 317 -12.62 1.35 -19.19
N ASP A 318 -13.66 2.15 -19.40
CA ASP A 318 -13.64 3.35 -20.24
C ASP A 318 -13.21 4.63 -19.50
N ALA A 319 -12.98 4.55 -18.19
CA ALA A 319 -12.67 5.71 -17.34
C ALA A 319 -11.23 6.27 -17.48
N ASP A 320 -10.32 5.61 -18.20
CA ASP A 320 -8.90 6.00 -18.23
C ASP A 320 -8.64 7.46 -18.65
N ILE A 321 -9.47 8.03 -19.55
CA ILE A 321 -9.35 9.43 -20.00
C ILE A 321 -9.69 10.37 -18.85
N ASP A 322 -10.89 10.18 -18.30
CA ASP A 322 -11.43 11.07 -17.26
C ASP A 322 -10.59 11.00 -15.98
N TRP A 323 -9.98 9.84 -15.73
CA TRP A 323 -9.07 9.58 -14.62
C TRP A 323 -7.60 9.90 -14.91
N LYS A 324 -7.29 10.37 -16.13
CA LYS A 324 -5.94 10.76 -16.57
C LYS A 324 -4.86 9.73 -16.23
N ILE A 325 -5.15 8.46 -16.51
CA ILE A 325 -4.25 7.34 -16.20
C ILE A 325 -3.08 7.37 -17.18
N ASP A 326 -1.85 7.42 -16.65
CA ASP A 326 -0.64 7.44 -17.46
C ASP A 326 -0.32 6.06 -18.06
N ILE A 327 0.58 6.01 -19.06
CA ILE A 327 0.95 4.76 -19.75
C ILE A 327 1.49 3.71 -18.76
N ARG A 328 2.20 4.17 -17.72
CA ARG A 328 2.77 3.34 -16.65
C ARG A 328 1.75 2.89 -15.61
N LYS A 329 0.50 3.37 -15.69
CA LYS A 329 -0.58 3.13 -14.71
C LYS A 329 -0.20 3.54 -13.28
N SER A 330 0.78 4.42 -13.12
CA SER A 330 1.38 4.82 -11.84
C SER A 330 0.67 6.01 -11.20
N MET A 331 -0.08 6.78 -11.99
CA MET A 331 -0.80 7.95 -11.53
C MET A 331 -2.24 7.94 -12.05
N ALA A 332 -3.17 8.29 -11.16
CA ALA A 332 -4.57 8.54 -11.48
C ALA A 332 -5.01 9.86 -10.84
N ARG A 333 -5.85 10.62 -11.54
CA ARG A 333 -6.42 11.87 -11.05
C ARG A 333 -7.94 11.83 -11.20
N PRO A 334 -8.71 11.85 -10.11
CA PRO A 334 -10.16 11.75 -10.20
C PRO A 334 -10.77 12.94 -10.96
N PRO A 335 -11.86 12.70 -11.72
CA PRO A 335 -12.68 13.74 -12.33
C PRO A 335 -13.14 14.76 -11.30
N VAL A 336 -13.26 16.02 -11.71
CA VAL A 336 -13.59 17.14 -10.80
C VAL A 336 -14.90 16.88 -10.04
N SER A 337 -15.90 16.32 -10.72
CA SER A 337 -17.20 15.98 -10.13
C SER A 337 -17.12 14.98 -8.96
N LEU A 338 -16.14 14.08 -8.96
CA LEU A 338 -15.99 13.04 -7.94
C LEU A 338 -15.10 13.47 -6.77
N ARG A 339 -14.31 14.54 -6.92
CA ARG A 339 -13.36 14.97 -5.88
C ARG A 339 -14.01 15.27 -4.53
N PRO A 340 -15.13 16.01 -4.43
CA PRO A 340 -15.74 16.31 -3.14
C PRO A 340 -16.16 15.03 -2.40
N TRP A 341 -16.80 14.10 -3.12
CA TRP A 341 -17.27 12.83 -2.57
C TRP A 341 -16.10 11.94 -2.09
N LEU A 342 -15.07 11.76 -2.92
CA LEU A 342 -13.87 11.00 -2.55
C LEU A 342 -13.12 11.65 -1.38
N THR A 343 -13.03 12.98 -1.36
CA THR A 343 -12.40 13.73 -0.25
C THR A 343 -13.17 13.50 1.05
N GLN A 344 -14.51 13.56 1.02
CA GLN A 344 -15.32 13.31 2.21
C GLN A 344 -15.14 11.89 2.76
N LEU A 345 -15.14 10.87 1.89
CA LEU A 345 -14.91 9.48 2.29
C LEU A 345 -13.51 9.27 2.87
N ALA A 346 -12.49 9.83 2.22
CA ALA A 346 -11.12 9.75 2.70
C ALA A 346 -10.93 10.45 4.05
N GLN A 347 -11.47 11.67 4.22
CA GLN A 347 -11.39 12.39 5.50
C GLN A 347 -12.10 11.62 6.61
N SER A 348 -13.31 11.10 6.37
CA SER A 348 -14.03 10.29 7.37
C SER A 348 -13.23 9.04 7.77
N THR A 349 -12.55 8.40 6.82
CA THR A 349 -11.73 7.22 7.07
C THR A 349 -10.46 7.57 7.84
N ARG A 350 -9.83 8.69 7.51
CA ARG A 350 -8.69 9.27 8.24
C ARG A 350 -9.06 9.54 9.70
N ASP A 351 -10.18 10.22 9.94
CA ASP A 351 -10.67 10.50 11.30
C ASP A 351 -10.94 9.21 12.09
N ARG A 352 -11.47 8.16 11.44
CA ARG A 352 -11.69 6.84 12.07
C ARG A 352 -10.38 6.14 12.42
N ALA A 353 -9.38 6.20 11.54
CA ALA A 353 -8.05 5.66 11.81
C ALA A 353 -7.41 6.35 13.02
N VAL A 354 -7.45 7.69 13.07
CA VAL A 354 -6.95 8.47 14.20
C VAL A 354 -7.68 8.11 15.50
N ARG A 355 -9.00 7.93 15.48
CA ARG A 355 -9.76 7.46 16.67
C ARG A 355 -9.38 6.04 17.09
N THR A 356 -9.06 5.18 16.13
CA THR A 356 -8.61 3.80 16.42
C THR A 356 -7.24 3.81 17.07
N PHE A 357 -6.33 4.67 16.60
CA PHE A 357 -5.07 4.98 17.27
C PHE A 357 -5.26 5.58 18.67
N ALA A 358 -6.18 6.52 18.84
CA ALA A 358 -6.43 7.19 20.12
C ALA A 358 -7.17 6.30 21.15
N LYS A 359 -7.95 5.30 20.68
CA LYS A 359 -8.62 4.31 21.54
C LYS A 359 -7.66 3.38 22.30
N ARG A 360 -6.36 3.43 21.99
CA ARG A 360 -5.29 2.78 22.76
C ARG A 360 -5.24 3.23 24.22
N GLY A 361 -5.80 4.42 24.54
CA GLY A 361 -5.98 4.89 25.91
C GLY A 361 -7.39 4.69 26.51
N LYS A 362 -8.29 3.93 25.87
CA LYS A 362 -9.68 3.72 26.33
C LYS A 362 -10.17 2.30 26.05
N MET A 363 -9.47 1.29 26.55
CA MET A 363 -9.93 -0.10 26.50
C MET A 363 -10.86 -0.42 27.67
N ASN A 364 -12.05 0.20 27.72
CA ASN A 364 -13.17 -0.37 28.48
C ASN A 364 -14.53 0.07 27.91
N LYS A 365 -15.46 -0.89 27.78
CA LYS A 365 -16.85 -0.66 27.34
C LYS A 365 -17.60 0.14 28.41
N ARG A 366 -17.68 1.46 28.22
CA ARG A 366 -18.33 2.39 29.16
C ARG A 366 -19.85 2.29 29.09
N LYS A 367 -20.50 2.45 30.25
CA LYS A 367 -21.94 2.72 30.32
C LYS A 367 -22.18 4.19 29.91
N PRO A 368 -23.30 4.53 29.24
CA PRO A 368 -23.63 5.91 28.94
C PRO A 368 -23.81 6.71 30.24
N GLY A 369 -23.03 7.78 30.44
CA GLY A 369 -23.19 8.71 31.58
C GLY A 369 -22.00 8.85 32.53
N GLU A 370 -20.94 8.05 32.41
CA GLU A 370 -19.72 8.20 33.22
C GLU A 370 -18.70 9.11 32.52
N GLU A 371 -18.42 10.28 33.10
CA GLU A 371 -17.38 11.21 32.63
C GLU A 371 -15.98 10.72 33.07
N LEU A 372 -15.06 10.60 32.11
CA LEU A 372 -13.65 10.34 32.40
C LEU A 372 -13.01 11.63 32.91
N VAL A 373 -12.49 11.60 34.12
CA VAL A 373 -11.72 12.73 34.65
C VAL A 373 -10.32 12.68 34.05
N GLN A 374 -10.03 13.58 33.09
CA GLN A 374 -8.70 13.68 32.49
C GLN A 374 -7.79 14.56 33.33
N LEU A 375 -6.59 14.07 33.64
CA LEU A 375 -5.57 14.84 34.36
C LEU A 375 -5.05 15.99 33.49
N TRP A 376 -4.73 15.72 32.23
CA TRP A 376 -4.32 16.74 31.26
C TRP A 376 -5.52 17.26 30.45
N GLN A 377 -5.65 18.57 30.36
CA GLN A 377 -6.70 19.26 29.62
C GLN A 377 -6.10 20.16 28.54
N ALA A 378 -6.62 20.06 27.32
CA ALA A 378 -6.23 20.93 26.21
C ALA A 378 -7.06 22.23 26.24
N GLN A 379 -6.42 23.34 26.59
CA GLN A 379 -7.01 24.67 26.53
C GLN A 379 -6.64 25.34 25.21
N LYS A 380 -7.65 25.71 24.41
CA LYS A 380 -7.43 26.52 23.20
C LYS A 380 -7.21 27.98 23.58
N THR A 381 -6.09 28.55 23.12
CA THR A 381 -5.77 29.96 23.22
C THR A 381 -5.69 30.58 21.82
N PRO A 382 -5.69 31.92 21.68
CA PRO A 382 -5.47 32.58 20.39
C PRO A 382 -4.10 32.25 19.76
N SER A 383 -3.11 31.87 20.57
CA SER A 383 -1.75 31.53 20.16
C SER A 383 -1.50 30.04 19.92
N GLY A 384 -2.50 29.17 20.16
CA GLY A 384 -2.36 27.73 19.95
C GLY A 384 -3.15 26.89 20.94
N VAL A 385 -2.72 25.66 21.16
CA VAL A 385 -3.27 24.77 22.19
C VAL A 385 -2.24 24.65 23.30
N ARG A 386 -2.68 24.86 24.53
CA ARG A 386 -1.88 24.64 25.73
C ARG A 386 -2.44 23.44 26.49
N TYR A 387 -1.57 22.61 27.05
CA TYR A 387 -1.96 21.53 27.95
C TYR A 387 -1.79 21.98 29.41
N GLN A 388 -2.79 21.72 30.24
CA GLN A 388 -2.79 22.07 31.66
C GLN A 388 -3.22 20.88 32.51
N ILE A 389 -2.70 20.79 33.72
CA ILE A 389 -3.10 19.79 34.70
C ILE A 389 -4.36 20.29 35.41
N SER A 390 -5.42 19.47 35.43
CA SER A 390 -6.65 19.83 36.11
C SER A 390 -6.46 19.82 37.63
N LEU A 391 -6.52 21.00 38.25
CA LEU A 391 -6.48 21.13 39.71
C LEU A 391 -7.76 20.57 40.38
N GLN A 392 -8.85 20.45 39.62
CA GLN A 392 -10.09 19.82 40.08
C GLN A 392 -10.02 18.29 40.01
N HIS A 393 -8.97 17.70 39.41
CA HIS A 393 -8.78 16.26 39.38
C HIS A 393 -8.72 15.72 40.82
N PRO A 394 -9.49 14.67 41.19
CA PRO A 394 -9.63 14.21 42.58
C PRO A 394 -8.31 13.94 43.31
N VAL A 395 -7.30 13.44 42.58
CA VAL A 395 -5.95 13.19 43.13
C VAL A 395 -5.24 14.49 43.48
N ILE A 396 -5.33 15.49 42.60
CA ILE A 396 -4.64 16.77 42.77
C ILE A 396 -5.35 17.61 43.82
N SER A 397 -6.68 17.71 43.74
CA SER A 397 -7.47 18.48 44.70
C SER A 397 -7.33 17.96 46.13
N ASN A 398 -7.23 16.64 46.31
CA ASN A 398 -7.00 16.02 47.61
C ASN A 398 -5.60 16.34 48.19
N VAL A 399 -4.56 16.31 47.35
CA VAL A 399 -3.21 16.70 47.79
C VAL A 399 -3.18 18.18 48.15
N LEU A 400 -3.80 19.04 47.33
CA LEU A 400 -3.83 20.48 47.57
C LEU A 400 -4.62 20.87 48.83
N SER A 401 -5.68 20.15 49.18
CA SER A 401 -6.47 20.41 50.39
C SER A 401 -5.71 20.04 51.67
N GLN A 402 -4.80 19.06 51.60
CA GLN A 402 -3.98 18.60 52.72
C GLN A 402 -2.63 19.33 52.82
N ALA A 403 -2.19 19.98 51.74
CA ALA A 403 -0.86 20.59 51.65
C ALA A 403 -0.65 21.79 52.59
N GLY A 404 -1.71 22.40 53.12
CA GLY A 404 -1.60 23.58 54.00
C GLY A 404 -0.79 24.70 53.34
N GLU A 405 0.26 25.17 54.02
CA GLU A 405 1.15 26.23 53.54
C GLU A 405 1.94 25.86 52.28
N LEU A 406 2.07 24.57 51.94
CA LEU A 406 2.78 24.11 50.74
C LEU A 406 1.95 24.23 49.45
N SER A 407 0.63 24.48 49.55
CA SER A 407 -0.28 24.50 48.40
C SER A 407 0.17 25.44 47.26
N PRO A 408 0.61 26.70 47.51
CA PRO A 408 1.11 27.59 46.46
C PRO A 408 2.37 27.06 45.76
N GLN A 409 3.25 26.35 46.48
CA GLN A 409 4.49 25.80 45.94
C GLN A 409 4.21 24.58 45.05
N ILE A 410 3.25 23.73 45.43
CA ILE A 410 2.80 22.60 44.61
C ILE A 410 2.15 23.11 43.32
N GLN A 411 1.31 24.14 43.38
CA GLN A 411 0.72 24.73 42.18
C GLN A 411 1.77 25.34 41.25
N ALA A 412 2.79 26.01 41.80
CA ALA A 412 3.92 26.52 41.01
C ALA A 412 4.73 25.39 40.34
N MET A 413 4.95 24.27 41.04
CA MET A 413 5.61 23.09 40.49
C MET A 413 4.80 22.48 39.33
N LEU A 414 3.49 22.26 39.50
CA LEU A 414 2.62 21.76 38.43
C LEU A 414 2.65 22.70 37.23
N ARG A 415 2.63 24.02 37.46
CA ARG A 415 2.72 25.01 36.39
C ARG A 415 4.03 24.92 35.61
N LEU A 416 5.16 24.67 36.28
CA LEU A 416 6.44 24.49 35.61
C LEU A 416 6.46 23.22 34.75
N ILE A 417 5.84 22.13 35.22
CA ILE A 417 5.68 20.88 34.44
C ILE A 417 4.83 21.14 33.18
N GLU A 418 3.76 21.92 33.29
CA GLU A 418 2.93 22.31 32.13
C GLU A 418 3.70 23.09 31.06
N GLU A 419 4.61 23.99 31.47
CA GLU A 419 5.39 24.82 30.54
C GLU A 419 6.56 24.06 29.88
N THR A 420 6.97 22.93 30.46
CA THR A 420 8.17 22.19 30.05
C THR A 420 7.86 20.90 29.29
N VAL A 421 6.60 20.66 28.92
CA VAL A 421 6.21 19.50 28.10
C VAL A 421 6.98 19.54 26.76
N PRO A 422 7.84 18.53 26.46
CA PRO A 422 8.75 18.58 25.32
C PRO A 422 8.06 18.17 24.02
N VAL A 423 7.00 18.88 23.62
CA VAL A 423 6.16 18.55 22.46
C VAL A 423 6.97 18.45 21.17
N GLN A 424 7.95 19.35 20.97
CA GLN A 424 8.79 19.36 19.77
C GLN A 424 9.71 18.13 19.71
N GLN A 425 10.35 17.76 20.83
CA GLN A 425 11.21 16.59 20.90
C GLN A 425 10.42 15.31 20.66
N ILE A 426 9.24 15.18 21.27
CA ILE A 426 8.34 14.05 21.03
C ILE A 426 8.01 13.90 19.54
N TRP A 427 7.77 15.02 18.84
CA TRP A 427 7.47 15.01 17.42
C TRP A 427 8.66 14.60 16.56
N LEU A 428 9.87 15.07 16.91
CA LEU A 428 11.13 14.67 16.27
C LEU A 428 11.41 13.18 16.46
N ASP A 429 11.34 12.69 17.69
CA ASP A 429 11.59 11.28 18.02
C ASP A 429 10.58 10.37 17.30
N THR A 430 9.31 10.77 17.22
CA THR A 430 8.28 10.00 16.50
C THR A 430 8.55 9.97 14.99
N ALA A 431 9.06 11.07 14.43
CA ALA A 431 9.40 11.14 13.01
C ALA A 431 10.64 10.30 12.67
N GLU A 432 11.66 10.27 13.54
CA GLU A 432 12.89 9.53 13.33
C GLU A 432 12.72 8.02 13.57
N THR A 433 12.08 7.65 14.68
CA THR A 433 11.96 6.23 15.10
C THR A 433 10.74 5.53 14.50
N LYS A 434 9.77 6.28 13.95
CA LYS A 434 8.45 5.78 13.50
C LYS A 434 7.62 5.11 14.60
N GLU A 435 8.01 5.29 15.86
CA GLU A 435 7.29 4.84 17.05
C GLU A 435 6.76 6.05 17.83
N THR A 436 5.52 5.97 18.30
CA THR A 436 4.99 6.98 19.23
C THR A 436 5.53 6.71 20.64
N PRO A 437 5.74 7.75 21.48
CA PRO A 437 6.14 7.54 22.87
C PRO A 437 5.18 6.60 23.60
N ARG A 438 5.76 5.68 24.37
CA ARG A 438 5.01 4.75 25.22
C ARG A 438 4.54 5.49 26.46
N THR A 439 3.24 5.45 26.75
CA THR A 439 2.63 6.14 27.90
C THR A 439 1.80 5.17 28.72
N GLY A 440 1.08 5.64 29.76
CA GLY A 440 0.11 4.82 30.48
C GLY A 440 0.66 3.55 31.13
N PHE A 441 1.92 3.56 31.56
CA PHE A 441 2.62 2.39 32.11
C PHE A 441 2.82 1.20 31.16
N GLU A 442 2.70 1.38 29.83
CA GLU A 442 2.81 0.32 28.80
C GLU A 442 4.04 -0.60 28.92
N THR A 443 5.14 -0.11 29.50
CA THR A 443 6.39 -0.87 29.71
C THR A 443 6.75 -1.06 31.17
N ALA A 444 5.94 -0.53 32.09
CA ALA A 444 6.23 -0.62 33.50
C ALA A 444 5.87 -2.03 34.00
N PRO A 445 6.69 -2.63 34.89
CA PRO A 445 6.33 -3.85 35.60
C PRO A 445 4.98 -3.70 36.32
N PRO A 446 4.13 -4.73 36.36
CA PRO A 446 2.84 -4.69 37.08
C PRO A 446 2.96 -4.23 38.54
N ALA A 447 4.07 -4.56 39.21
CA ALA A 447 4.35 -4.14 40.58
C ALA A 447 4.46 -2.60 40.73
N GLU A 448 5.02 -1.90 39.75
CA GLU A 448 5.11 -0.43 39.76
C GLU A 448 3.72 0.19 39.65
N VAL A 449 2.90 -0.30 38.71
CA VAL A 449 1.51 0.16 38.53
C VAL A 449 0.69 -0.12 39.80
N LEU A 450 0.83 -1.31 40.39
CA LEU A 450 0.16 -1.70 41.62
C LEU A 450 0.55 -0.79 42.80
N SER A 451 1.82 -0.40 42.90
CA SER A 451 2.29 0.49 43.98
C SER A 451 1.57 1.85 43.95
N VAL A 452 1.38 2.43 42.77
CA VAL A 452 0.66 3.69 42.59
C VAL A 452 -0.83 3.49 42.88
N LEU A 453 -1.43 2.42 42.37
CA LEU A 453 -2.83 2.05 42.65
C LEU A 453 -3.10 1.90 44.15
N GLN A 454 -2.21 1.22 44.89
CA GLN A 454 -2.36 1.01 46.34
C GLN A 454 -2.32 2.31 47.13
N VAL A 455 -1.42 3.23 46.78
CA VAL A 455 -1.35 4.56 47.43
C VAL A 455 -2.65 5.33 47.20
N MET A 456 -3.16 5.32 45.97
CA MET A 456 -4.40 6.01 45.61
C MET A 456 -5.63 5.38 46.27
N TYR A 457 -5.69 4.05 46.27
CA TYR A 457 -6.75 3.30 46.92
C TYR A 457 -6.81 3.56 48.44
N LYS A 458 -5.65 3.48 49.13
CA LYS A 458 -5.55 3.78 50.57
C LYS A 458 -6.00 5.21 50.88
N THR A 459 -5.68 6.15 50.00
CA THR A 459 -6.10 7.55 50.12
C THR A 459 -7.62 7.69 50.01
N MET A 460 -8.24 7.07 49.00
CA MET A 460 -9.69 7.10 48.79
C MET A 460 -10.47 6.44 49.94
N VAL A 461 -10.06 5.25 50.36
CA VAL A 461 -10.76 4.49 51.41
C VAL A 461 -10.52 5.09 52.79
N GLY A 462 -9.28 5.47 53.11
CA GLY A 462 -8.91 5.96 54.43
C GLY A 462 -9.26 7.42 54.66
N GLN A 463 -8.80 8.32 53.78
CA GLN A 463 -8.92 9.77 54.01
C GLN A 463 -10.21 10.36 53.45
N GLN A 464 -10.73 9.80 52.35
CA GLN A 464 -11.98 10.26 51.73
C GLN A 464 -13.22 9.46 52.17
N ALA A 465 -13.03 8.49 53.08
CA ALA A 465 -14.07 7.61 53.61
C ALA A 465 -14.92 6.91 52.52
N MET A 466 -14.34 6.65 51.35
CA MET A 466 -15.02 5.92 50.28
C MET A 466 -15.13 4.43 50.64
N SER A 467 -16.19 3.77 50.18
CA SER A 467 -16.24 2.32 50.24
C SER A 467 -15.20 1.70 49.29
N PRO A 468 -14.62 0.55 49.64
CA PRO A 468 -13.75 -0.24 48.75
C PRO A 468 -14.28 -0.38 47.32
N ALA A 469 -15.57 -0.72 47.19
CA ALA A 469 -16.23 -0.87 45.90
C ALA A 469 -16.27 0.44 45.09
N LEU A 470 -16.58 1.56 45.75
CA LEU A 470 -16.63 2.87 45.09
C LEU A 470 -15.22 3.34 44.69
N ALA A 471 -14.21 3.10 45.53
CA ALA A 471 -12.81 3.43 45.22
C ALA A 471 -12.30 2.62 44.00
N LYS A 472 -12.59 1.31 43.93
CA LYS A 472 -12.27 0.48 42.76
C LYS A 472 -12.97 1.00 41.49
N GLN A 473 -14.25 1.38 41.58
CA GLN A 473 -14.97 1.97 40.44
C GLN A 473 -14.36 3.30 39.99
N HIS A 474 -13.93 4.16 40.91
CA HIS A 474 -13.24 5.41 40.57
C HIS A 474 -11.92 5.17 39.86
N LEU A 475 -11.11 4.21 40.33
CA LEU A 475 -9.84 3.85 39.69
C LEU A 475 -10.06 3.25 38.29
N GLN A 476 -11.11 2.45 38.09
CA GLN A 476 -11.46 1.91 36.76
C GLN A 476 -11.85 3.00 35.75
N ASN A 477 -12.24 4.17 36.24
CA ASN A 477 -12.67 5.31 35.43
C ASN A 477 -11.61 6.43 35.35
N MET A 478 -10.37 6.15 35.78
CA MET A 478 -9.27 7.12 35.81
C MET A 478 -8.13 6.68 34.89
N GLU A 479 -7.68 7.57 34.01
CA GLU A 479 -6.51 7.32 33.15
C GLU A 479 -5.21 7.44 33.98
N PRO A 480 -4.22 6.54 33.83
CA PRO A 480 -4.16 5.40 32.90
C PRO A 480 -4.68 4.06 33.48
N PHE A 481 -5.22 4.06 34.69
CA PHE A 481 -5.65 2.83 35.40
C PHE A 481 -6.86 2.14 34.78
N ASP A 482 -7.62 2.84 33.95
CA ASP A 482 -8.72 2.26 33.17
C ASP A 482 -8.27 1.14 32.22
N ASN A 483 -6.96 1.04 31.93
CA ASN A 483 -6.34 -0.05 31.17
C ASN A 483 -5.88 -1.25 32.03
N TYR A 484 -6.01 -1.22 33.36
CA TYR A 484 -5.52 -2.27 34.27
C TYR A 484 -6.61 -2.83 35.22
N PRO A 485 -7.77 -3.29 34.72
CA PRO A 485 -8.86 -3.78 35.56
C PRO A 485 -8.45 -5.00 36.42
N GLU A 486 -7.55 -5.84 35.92
CA GLU A 486 -7.01 -7.00 36.64
C GLU A 486 -6.14 -6.62 37.84
N LEU A 487 -5.42 -5.49 37.78
CA LEU A 487 -4.64 -4.99 38.92
C LEU A 487 -5.55 -4.29 39.94
N ILE A 488 -6.59 -3.59 39.48
CA ILE A 488 -7.58 -2.97 40.37
C ILE A 488 -8.37 -4.05 41.13
N ALA A 489 -8.67 -5.19 40.49
CA ALA A 489 -9.33 -6.31 41.14
C ALA A 489 -8.54 -6.89 42.33
N GLN A 490 -7.21 -6.77 42.32
CA GLN A 490 -6.33 -7.24 43.40
C GLN A 490 -6.31 -6.33 44.64
N LEU A 491 -6.94 -5.14 44.58
CA LEU A 491 -7.03 -4.26 45.75
C LEU A 491 -7.97 -4.86 46.81
N PRO A 492 -7.76 -4.61 48.12
CA PRO A 492 -8.57 -5.20 49.19
C PRO A 492 -10.06 -4.85 49.08
N ASP A 493 -10.96 -5.76 49.47
CA ASP A 493 -12.42 -5.50 49.51
C ASP A 493 -12.93 -4.97 50.86
N ASP A 494 -12.12 -5.08 51.94
CA ASP A 494 -12.48 -4.66 53.29
C ASP A 494 -11.57 -3.54 53.84
N GLN A 495 -12.12 -2.63 54.65
CA GLN A 495 -11.39 -1.52 55.29
C GLN A 495 -10.39 -1.98 56.40
N HIS A 496 -10.25 -3.29 56.62
CA HIS A 496 -9.57 -3.87 57.78
C HIS A 496 -8.51 -4.94 57.49
N GLU A 497 -7.99 -5.05 56.27
CA GLU A 497 -6.71 -5.76 56.09
C GLU A 497 -5.54 -4.85 56.48
N LYS A 498 -5.29 -4.79 57.79
CA LYS A 498 -4.00 -4.36 58.33
C LYS A 498 -2.94 -5.38 57.93
N SER A 499 -1.92 -4.88 57.22
CA SER A 499 -0.53 -5.35 57.29
C SER A 499 -0.26 -6.78 56.85
N LEU A 500 0.29 -6.92 55.64
CA LEU A 500 1.39 -7.83 55.35
C LEU A 500 2.45 -7.08 54.54
#